data_AF-A0A1S4B199-F1
#
_entry.id   AF-A0A1S4B199-F1
#
_cell.length_a   1.000
_cell.length_b   1.000
_cell.length_c   1.000
_cell.angle_alpha   90.00
_cell.angle_beta   90.00
_cell.angle_gamma   90.00
#
_symmetry.space_group_name_H-M   'P 1'
#
loop_
_entity.id
_entity.type
_entity.pdbx_description
1 polymer ?
#
loop_
_entity_poly.entity_id
_entity_poly.type
_entity_poly.pdbx_seq_one_letter_code
_entity_poly.pdbx_strand_id
1 'polypeptide(L)'
;MIKKSPWLKALVAIPKVQPRFAIAIWKKYPTMKSLLHVYMDPSKSVHEKEFLLKDLKVENMLGDDRKLGEICSRRVYRILMAQCGSIKTDDIESGADFFSQHSAE
;
A
#
# COMPACT_ATOMS: atom_id res chain seq x y z
N MET A 1 -9.34 -14.63 -12.84
CA MET A 1 -9.97 -13.86 -11.73
C MET A 1 -9.61 -12.36 -11.73
N ILE A 2 -8.35 -11.96 -11.98
CA ILE A 2 -7.92 -10.54 -11.99
C ILE A 2 -8.65 -9.66 -13.03
N LYS A 3 -9.11 -10.25 -14.15
CA LYS A 3 -9.60 -9.49 -15.32
C LYS A 3 -10.85 -8.60 -15.07
N LYS A 4 -11.65 -8.82 -14.02
CA LYS A 4 -12.94 -8.13 -13.80
C LYS A 4 -12.93 -6.98 -12.78
N SER A 5 -12.00 -6.93 -11.83
CA SER A 5 -12.00 -5.88 -10.79
C SER A 5 -11.04 -4.75 -11.15
N PRO A 6 -11.51 -3.53 -11.44
CA PRO A 6 -10.65 -2.36 -11.65
C PRO A 6 -9.77 -2.09 -10.43
N TRP A 7 -10.29 -2.31 -9.23
CA TRP A 7 -9.56 -2.12 -7.98
C TRP A 7 -8.39 -3.10 -7.84
N LEU A 8 -8.61 -4.38 -8.14
CA LEU A 8 -7.53 -5.36 -8.10
C LEU A 8 -6.46 -5.06 -9.18
N LYS A 9 -6.87 -4.59 -10.36
CA LYS A 9 -5.92 -4.12 -11.40
C LYS A 9 -5.10 -2.94 -10.90
N ALA A 10 -5.72 -1.98 -10.22
CA ALA A 10 -5.01 -0.84 -9.64
C ALA A 10 -3.99 -1.27 -8.59
N LEU A 11 -4.34 -2.19 -7.68
CA LEU A 11 -3.40 -2.75 -6.70
C LEU A 11 -2.23 -3.49 -7.35
N VAL A 12 -2.47 -4.23 -8.43
CA VAL A 12 -1.42 -4.93 -9.20
C VAL A 12 -0.51 -3.95 -9.95
N ALA A 13 -1.03 -2.79 -10.36
CA ALA A 13 -0.26 -1.75 -11.04
C ALA A 13 0.68 -0.97 -10.10
N ILE A 14 0.55 -1.14 -8.79
CA ILE A 14 1.46 -0.53 -7.82
C ILE A 14 2.87 -1.15 -8.01
N PRO A 15 3.91 -0.35 -8.28
CA PRO A 15 5.26 -0.85 -8.51
C PRO A 15 5.75 -1.72 -7.35
N LYS A 16 6.48 -2.80 -7.68
CA LYS A 16 7.04 -3.74 -6.70
C LYS A 16 5.99 -4.42 -5.78
N VAL A 17 4.67 -4.24 -5.99
CA VAL A 17 3.62 -5.01 -5.30
C VAL A 17 3.33 -6.27 -6.11
N GLN A 18 3.53 -7.42 -5.48
CA GLN A 18 3.31 -8.69 -6.16
C GLN A 18 1.81 -9.00 -6.27
N PRO A 19 1.34 -9.68 -7.33
CA PRO A 19 -0.08 -10.00 -7.51
C PRO A 19 -0.72 -10.73 -6.32
N ARG A 20 0.02 -11.60 -5.62
CA ARG A 20 -0.47 -12.29 -4.42
C ARG A 20 -0.81 -11.32 -3.27
N PHE A 21 -0.01 -10.28 -3.10
CA PHE A 21 -0.23 -9.24 -2.08
C PHE A 21 -1.43 -8.38 -2.45
N ALA A 22 -1.55 -8.01 -3.72
CA ALA A 22 -2.73 -7.32 -4.24
C ALA A 22 -4.03 -8.12 -4.01
N ILE A 23 -4.00 -9.44 -4.22
CA ILE A 23 -5.15 -10.33 -3.96
C ILE A 23 -5.49 -10.35 -2.47
N ALA A 24 -4.50 -10.45 -1.57
CA ALA A 24 -4.75 -10.45 -0.12
C ALA A 24 -5.39 -9.13 0.33
N ILE A 25 -4.88 -7.98 -0.13
CA ILE A 25 -5.45 -6.66 0.16
C ILE A 25 -6.87 -6.56 -0.38
N TRP A 26 -7.09 -6.98 -1.63
CA TRP A 26 -8.42 -6.98 -2.25
C TRP A 26 -9.42 -7.86 -1.49
N LYS A 27 -9.01 -9.02 -0.98
CA LYS A 27 -9.89 -9.87 -0.16
C LYS A 27 -10.32 -9.18 1.14
N LYS A 28 -9.41 -8.48 1.83
CA LYS A 28 -9.73 -7.75 3.07
C LYS A 28 -10.47 -6.42 2.82
N TYR A 29 -10.13 -5.74 1.74
CA TYR A 29 -10.68 -4.45 1.32
C TYR A 29 -11.15 -4.54 -0.14
N PRO A 30 -12.37 -5.07 -0.40
CA PRO A 30 -12.86 -5.38 -1.74
C PRO A 30 -13.03 -4.18 -2.68
N THR A 31 -13.00 -2.97 -2.13
CA THR A 31 -13.10 -1.71 -2.89
C THR A 31 -12.02 -0.73 -2.45
N MET A 32 -11.63 0.19 -3.35
CA MET A 32 -10.74 1.31 -3.00
C MET A 32 -11.29 2.11 -1.81
N LYS A 33 -12.60 2.40 -1.83
CA LYS A 33 -13.30 3.13 -0.75
C LYS A 33 -13.11 2.46 0.61
N SER A 34 -13.20 1.12 0.69
CA SER A 34 -13.04 0.40 1.96
C SER A 34 -11.64 0.52 2.56
N LEU A 35 -10.59 0.55 1.73
CA LEU A 35 -9.22 0.76 2.20
C LEU A 35 -8.99 2.23 2.58
N LEU A 36 -9.42 3.16 1.70
CA LEU A 36 -9.27 4.59 1.94
C LEU A 36 -10.02 5.04 3.21
N HIS A 37 -11.19 4.50 3.51
CA HIS A 37 -11.92 4.82 4.73
C HIS A 37 -11.07 4.60 6.00
N VAL A 38 -10.29 3.52 6.05
CA VAL A 38 -9.41 3.23 7.19
C VAL A 38 -8.15 4.09 7.17
N TYR A 39 -7.60 4.40 5.99
CA TYR A 39 -6.47 5.33 5.87
C TYR A 39 -6.84 6.79 6.17
N MET A 40 -8.10 7.18 5.95
CA MET A 40 -8.59 8.54 6.20
C MET A 40 -9.10 8.75 7.63
N ASP A 41 -9.05 7.72 8.48
CA ASP A 41 -9.38 7.83 9.90
C ASP A 41 -8.45 8.86 10.59
N PRO A 42 -8.99 9.97 11.11
CA PRO A 42 -8.19 11.02 11.76
C PRO A 42 -7.64 10.58 13.13
N SER A 43 -8.19 9.52 13.73
CA SER A 43 -7.71 9.00 15.01
C SER A 43 -6.40 8.21 14.90
N LYS A 44 -6.03 7.80 13.67
CA LYS A 44 -4.81 7.04 13.39
C LYS A 44 -3.67 7.96 12.96
N SER A 45 -2.50 7.73 13.53
CA SER A 45 -1.25 8.34 13.08
C SER A 45 -0.88 7.87 11.67
N VAL A 46 -0.01 8.63 11.00
CA VAL A 46 0.58 8.23 9.71
C VAL A 46 1.30 6.89 9.83
N HIS A 47 2.03 6.67 10.93
CA HIS A 47 2.73 5.41 11.18
C HIS A 47 1.76 4.23 11.28
N GLU A 48 0.67 4.33 12.02
CA GLU A 48 -0.31 3.24 12.08
C GLU A 48 -0.92 2.90 10.71
N LYS A 49 -1.12 3.92 9.87
CA LYS A 49 -1.66 3.75 8.52
C LYS A 49 -0.66 3.09 7.58
N GLU A 50 0.60 3.50 7.62
CA GLU A 50 1.69 2.88 6.85
C GLU A 50 1.84 1.39 7.16
N PHE A 51 1.59 0.97 8.40
CA PHE A 51 1.79 -0.39 8.88
C PHE A 51 0.48 -1.20 8.99
N LEU A 52 -0.66 -0.61 8.61
CA LEU A 52 -2.00 -1.21 8.71
C LEU A 52 -2.13 -2.59 8.06
N LEU A 53 -1.40 -2.83 6.97
CA LEU A 53 -1.50 -4.06 6.18
C LEU A 53 -0.38 -5.06 6.48
N LYS A 54 0.61 -4.73 7.33
CA LYS A 54 1.83 -5.55 7.50
C LYS A 54 1.56 -6.99 7.91
N ASP A 55 0.54 -7.20 8.76
CA ASP A 55 0.16 -8.49 9.31
C ASP A 55 -0.93 -9.20 8.51
N LEU A 56 -1.31 -8.66 7.34
CA LEU A 56 -2.28 -9.29 6.47
C LEU A 56 -1.74 -10.62 5.95
N LYS A 57 -2.46 -11.71 6.25
CA LYS A 57 -2.12 -13.05 5.77
C LYS A 57 -2.30 -13.14 4.26
N VAL A 58 -1.30 -13.71 3.60
CA VAL A 58 -1.28 -13.97 2.17
C VAL A 58 -1.43 -15.48 2.00
N GLU A 59 -2.60 -15.91 1.56
CA GLU A 59 -2.85 -17.33 1.28
C GLU A 59 -1.85 -17.84 0.24
N ASN A 60 -1.05 -18.84 0.60
CA ASN A 60 -0.23 -19.62 -0.32
C ASN A 60 -0.84 -21.02 -0.46
N MET A 61 -0.71 -21.61 -1.65
CA MET A 61 -1.12 -23.00 -1.89
C MET A 61 -0.27 -24.05 -1.15
N LEU A 62 0.82 -23.64 -0.50
CA LEU A 62 1.84 -24.52 0.10
C LEU A 62 1.98 -24.35 1.64
N GLY A 63 0.95 -23.85 2.33
CA GLY A 63 0.84 -23.94 3.79
C GLY A 63 1.69 -22.98 4.63
N ASP A 64 2.58 -22.19 4.02
CA ASP A 64 3.33 -21.14 4.70
C ASP A 64 2.53 -19.82 4.64
N ASP A 65 1.84 -19.50 5.75
CA ASP A 65 1.03 -18.30 5.99
C ASP A 65 1.93 -17.05 6.03
N ARG A 66 2.43 -16.64 4.86
CA ARG A 66 3.28 -15.44 4.77
C ARG A 66 2.44 -14.19 4.99
N LYS A 67 2.97 -13.28 5.80
CA LYS A 67 2.41 -11.94 5.97
C LYS A 67 2.83 -11.03 4.82
N LEU A 68 2.03 -9.99 4.56
CA LEU A 68 2.31 -8.98 3.54
C LEU A 68 3.61 -8.22 3.79
N GLY A 69 3.92 -7.96 5.07
CA GLY A 69 5.13 -7.26 5.50
C GLY A 69 5.04 -5.73 5.43
N GLU A 70 5.96 -5.08 6.13
CA GLU A 70 5.97 -3.62 6.33
C GLU A 70 6.22 -2.85 5.05
N ILE A 71 7.12 -3.35 4.20
CA ILE A 71 7.51 -2.69 2.93
C ILE A 71 6.29 -2.58 2.00
N CYS A 72 5.55 -3.67 1.82
CA CYS A 72 4.37 -3.68 0.96
C CYS A 72 3.25 -2.81 1.56
N SER A 73 3.04 -2.88 2.88
CA SER A 73 2.04 -2.06 3.58
C SER A 73 2.30 -0.57 3.38
N ARG A 74 3.54 -0.14 3.64
CA ARG A 74 3.95 1.27 3.53
C ARG A 74 3.82 1.78 2.11
N ARG A 75 4.23 0.97 1.14
CA ARG A 75 4.17 1.33 -0.29
C ARG A 75 2.74 1.59 -0.76
N VAL A 76 1.81 0.69 -0.40
CA VAL A 76 0.40 0.84 -0.77
C VAL A 76 -0.20 2.10 -0.15
N TYR A 77 0.08 2.36 1.13
CA TYR A 77 -0.38 3.58 1.80
C TYR A 77 0.12 4.84 1.09
N ARG A 78 1.44 4.98 0.89
CA ARG A 78 2.04 6.21 0.34
C ARG A 78 1.54 6.51 -1.08
N ILE A 79 1.38 5.48 -1.92
CA ILE A 79 0.90 5.68 -3.29
C ILE A 79 -0.56 6.11 -3.31
N LEU A 80 -1.41 5.51 -2.47
CA LEU A 80 -2.84 5.83 -2.46
C LEU A 80 -3.14 7.16 -1.77
N MET A 81 -2.32 7.57 -0.81
CA MET A 81 -2.48 8.80 -0.03
C MET A 81 -1.59 9.95 -0.51
N ALA A 82 -0.83 9.75 -1.60
CA ALA A 82 0.01 10.77 -2.20
C ALA A 82 -0.83 11.99 -2.61
N GLN A 83 -0.40 13.17 -2.17
CA GLN A 83 -1.00 14.44 -2.60
C GLN A 83 -0.38 14.95 -3.92
N CYS A 84 0.81 14.45 -4.28
CA CYS A 84 1.52 14.81 -5.50
C CYS A 84 1.74 13.58 -6.39
N GLY A 85 1.33 13.66 -7.66
CA GLY A 85 1.45 12.56 -8.62
C GLY A 85 2.85 12.34 -9.21
N SER A 86 3.82 13.22 -8.91
CA SER A 86 5.20 13.12 -9.41
C SER A 86 6.11 12.27 -8.54
N ILE A 87 5.60 11.66 -7.47
CA ILE A 87 6.39 10.86 -6.54
C ILE A 87 6.96 9.64 -7.27
N LYS A 88 8.29 9.54 -7.30
CA LYS A 88 8.99 8.39 -7.84
C LYS A 88 8.79 7.19 -6.91
N THR A 89 8.01 6.23 -7.38
CA THR A 89 7.62 5.04 -6.61
C THR A 89 8.78 4.07 -6.35
N ASP A 90 9.90 4.21 -7.06
CA ASP A 90 11.09 3.39 -6.87
C ASP A 90 11.89 3.77 -5.62
N ASP A 91 11.77 5.02 -5.15
CA ASP A 91 12.45 5.59 -3.96
C ASP A 91 11.72 5.26 -2.64
N ILE A 92 10.58 4.55 -2.70
CA ILE A 92 9.74 4.20 -1.53
C ILE A 92 10.48 3.27 -0.54
N GLU A 93 11.54 2.61 -0.97
CA GLU A 93 12.39 1.80 -0.08
C GLU A 93 13.14 2.66 0.96
N SER A 94 13.35 3.95 0.69
CA SER A 94 14.09 4.88 1.54
C SER A 94 13.26 6.06 2.06
N GLY A 95 11.92 5.97 2.01
CA GLY A 95 11.09 6.96 2.68
C GLY A 95 11.01 8.32 1.95
N ALA A 96 10.62 8.33 0.68
CA ALA A 96 10.59 9.49 -0.23
C ALA A 96 9.63 10.67 0.12
N ASP A 97 9.43 11.02 1.40
CA ASP A 97 8.64 12.20 1.82
C ASP A 97 9.24 12.99 3.01
N PHE A 98 10.52 12.80 3.36
CA PHE A 98 11.23 13.76 4.21
C PHE A 98 12.60 14.08 3.59
N PHE A 99 13.00 15.35 3.67
CA PHE A 99 14.23 15.97 3.14
C PHE A 99 14.14 16.54 1.71
N SER A 100 13.49 17.70 1.57
CA SER A 100 14.19 18.93 1.19
C SER A 100 13.27 20.16 1.33
N GLN A 101 13.20 20.72 2.54
CA GLN A 101 13.17 22.17 2.65
C GLN A 101 14.60 22.62 2.95
N HIS A 102 15.40 22.75 1.90
CA HIS A 102 16.49 23.72 1.94
C HIS A 102 15.91 24.96 1.26
N SER A 103 15.41 25.89 2.06
CA SER A 103 15.29 27.27 1.61
C SER A 103 16.70 27.72 1.22
N ALA A 104 16.85 28.22 0.01
CA ALA A 104 18.08 28.83 -0.44
C ALA A 104 18.31 30.13 0.36
N GLU A 105 19.39 30.18 1.12
CA GLU A 105 20.18 31.37 1.42
C GLU A 105 21.67 31.01 1.28
#